data_AF-Q05DA3-F1
#
_entry.id   AF-Q05DA3-F1
#
_cell.length_a   1.000
_cell.length_b   1.000
_cell.length_c   1.000
_cell.angle_alpha   90.00
_cell.angle_beta   90.00
_cell.angle_gamma   90.00
#
_symmetry.space_group_name_H-M   'P 1'
#
loop_
_entity.id
_entity.type
_entity.pdbx_description
1 polymer ?
#
loop_
_entity_poly.entity_id
_entity_poly.type
_entity_poly.pdbx_seq_one_letter_code
_entity_poly.pdbx_strand_id
1 'polypeptide(L)' 'MAPPPGVGPASLRFAAAASWLVVRRRRVEHFPKVVEFLQSLRAAAPGLVCYRHHERLCMSLKAKVLERRTSGWD' A
#
# COMPACT_ATOMS: atom_id res chain seq x y z
N MET A 1 9.61 -12.94 -26.28
CA MET A 1 10.25 -12.31 -25.11
C MET A 1 9.41 -12.67 -23.89
N ALA A 2 9.91 -13.53 -22.99
CA ALA A 2 9.17 -13.88 -21.78
C ALA A 2 9.26 -12.72 -20.77
N PRO A 3 8.17 -12.35 -20.08
CA PRO A 3 8.24 -11.35 -19.03
C PRO A 3 9.20 -11.81 -17.91
N PRO A 4 9.98 -10.91 -17.31
CA PRO A 4 10.95 -11.30 -16.29
C PRO A 4 10.27 -12.01 -15.11
N PRO A 5 10.93 -13.01 -14.49
CA PRO A 5 10.39 -13.76 -13.37
C PRO A 5 10.08 -12.77 -12.23
N GLY A 6 8.78 -12.61 -11.92
CA GLY A 6 8.28 -11.64 -10.95
C GLY A 6 7.34 -10.57 -11.50
N VAL A 7 7.12 -10.50 -12.82
CA VAL A 7 6.14 -9.58 -13.44
C VAL A 7 4.88 -10.35 -13.82
N GLY A 8 4.16 -10.84 -12.81
CA GLY A 8 2.94 -11.62 -13.05
C GLY A 8 1.96 -11.56 -11.89
N PRO A 9 0.78 -12.19 -12.04
CA PRO A 9 -0.27 -12.14 -11.02
C PRO A 9 0.16 -12.66 -9.64
N ALA A 10 1.24 -13.45 -9.57
CA ALA A 10 1.82 -13.93 -8.32
C ALA A 10 2.48 -12.81 -7.51
N SER A 11 3.26 -11.91 -8.12
CA SER A 11 3.93 -10.83 -7.39
C SER A 11 2.94 -9.80 -6.85
N LEU A 12 1.88 -9.50 -7.61
CA LEU A 12 0.73 -8.72 -7.15
C LEU A 12 0.07 -9.34 -5.91
N ARG A 13 -0.14 -10.66 -5.90
CA ARG A 13 -0.70 -11.38 -4.75
C ARG A 13 0.23 -11.33 -3.54
N PHE A 14 1.54 -11.50 -3.72
CA PHE A 14 2.52 -11.36 -2.65
C PHE A 14 2.52 -9.96 -2.04
N ALA A 15 2.56 -8.92 -2.88
CA ALA A 15 2.52 -7.53 -2.44
C ALA A 15 1.20 -7.19 -1.72
N ALA A 16 0.06 -7.71 -2.21
CA ALA A 16 -1.23 -7.57 -1.55
C ALA A 16 -1.28 -8.28 -0.19
N ALA A 17 -0.78 -9.51 -0.10
CA ALA A 17 -0.72 -10.27 1.15
C ALA A 17 0.19 -9.59 2.19
N ALA A 18 1.36 -9.10 1.76
CA ALA A 18 2.27 -8.32 2.60
C ALA A 18 1.61 -7.02 3.10
N SER A 19 0.95 -6.29 2.20
CA SER A 19 0.23 -5.06 2.53
C SER A 19 -0.87 -5.32 3.57
N TRP A 20 -1.65 -6.39 3.39
CA TRP A 20 -2.67 -6.80 4.34
C TRP A 20 -2.07 -7.13 5.72
N LEU A 21 -0.96 -7.86 5.76
CA LEU A 21 -0.29 -8.19 7.01
C LEU A 21 0.22 -6.95 7.75
N VAL A 22 0.82 -5.99 7.02
CA VAL A 22 1.31 -4.71 7.56
C VAL A 22 0.17 -3.93 8.21
N VAL A 23 -0.97 -3.80 7.52
CA VAL A 23 -2.15 -3.09 8.04
C VAL A 23 -2.74 -3.81 9.25
N ARG A 24 -2.91 -5.15 9.19
CA ARG A 24 -3.43 -5.95 10.32
C ARG A 24 -2.55 -5.86 11.56
N ARG A 25 -1.23 -5.91 11.39
CA ARG A 25 -0.25 -5.82 12.48
C ARG A 25 0.05 -4.38 12.89
N ARG A 26 -0.58 -3.38 12.25
CA ARG A 26 -0.35 -1.94 12.48
C ARG A 26 1.14 -1.57 12.43
N ARG A 27 1.91 -2.18 11.53
CA ARG A 27 3.34 -1.90 11.31
C ARG A 27 3.50 -0.59 10.56
N VAL A 28 3.33 0.53 11.28
CA VAL A 28 3.28 1.88 10.70
C VAL A 28 4.55 2.24 9.93
N GLU A 29 5.70 1.70 10.33
CA GLU A 29 6.99 1.84 9.63
C GLU A 29 6.96 1.33 8.17
N HIS A 30 6.00 0.48 7.81
CA HIS A 30 5.87 -0.07 6.46
C HIS A 30 4.69 0.53 5.68
N PHE A 31 3.92 1.44 6.26
CA PHE A 31 2.79 2.08 5.58
C PHE A 31 3.18 2.84 4.31
N PRO A 32 4.36 3.51 4.22
CA PRO A 32 4.78 4.12 2.95
C PRO A 32 4.86 3.13 1.78
N LYS A 33 5.34 1.89 2.02
CA LYS A 33 5.40 0.83 1.00
C LYS A 33 4.00 0.36 0.58
N VAL A 34 3.04 0.36 1.49
CA VAL A 34 1.63 0.04 1.17
C VAL A 34 1.02 1.12 0.30
N VAL A 35 1.30 2.40 0.57
CA VAL A 35 0.83 3.52 -0.25
C VAL A 35 1.43 3.45 -1.65
N GLU A 36 2.73 3.19 -1.78
CA GLU A 36 3.41 3.03 -3.07
C GLU A 36 2.76 1.91 -3.90
N PHE A 37 2.53 0.74 -3.29
CA PHE A 37 1.85 -0.38 -3.93
C PHE A 37 0.44 -0.01 -4.44
N LEU A 38 -0.35 0.68 -3.62
CA LEU A 38 -1.69 1.13 -4.00
C LEU A 38 -1.66 2.17 -5.13
N GLN A 39 -0.65 3.04 -5.17
CA GLN A 39 -0.46 4.00 -6.26
C GLN A 39 -0.07 3.31 -7.57
N SER A 40 0.87 2.36 -7.52
CA SER A 40 1.24 1.55 -8.70
C SER A 40 0.05 0.76 -9.24
N LEU A 41 -0.76 0.18 -8.36
CA LEU A 41 -2.01 -0.49 -8.73
C LEU A 41 -3.00 0.45 -9.42
N ARG A 42 -3.18 1.67 -8.89
CA ARG A 42 -4.08 2.67 -9.47
C ARG A 42 -3.61 3.13 -10.85
N ALA A 43 -2.30 3.29 -11.03
CA ALA A 43 -1.71 3.65 -12.32
C ALA A 43 -1.89 2.53 -13.36
N ALA A 44 -1.72 1.27 -12.96
CA ALA A 44 -1.86 0.12 -13.85
C ALA A 44 -3.33 -0.28 -14.13
N ALA A 45 -4.23 -0.10 -13.16
CA ALA A 45 -5.62 -0.52 -13.24
C ALA A 45 -6.56 0.49 -12.51
N PRO A 46 -6.84 1.65 -13.10
CA PRO A 46 -7.66 2.70 -12.47
C PRO A 46 -9.12 2.30 -12.23
N GLY A 47 -9.60 1.22 -12.86
CA GLY A 47 -10.94 0.66 -12.63
C GLY A 47 -11.06 -0.31 -11.45
N LEU A 48 -9.95 -0.73 -10.83
CA LEU A 48 -9.96 -1.78 -9.81
C LEU A 48 -10.66 -1.35 -8.51
N VAL A 49 -10.57 -0.07 -8.16
CA VAL A 49 -11.15 0.49 -6.94
C VAL A 49 -11.70 1.89 -7.25
N CYS A 50 -12.87 2.23 -6.71
CA CYS A 50 -13.40 3.58 -6.81
C CYS A 50 -12.37 4.61 -6.32
N TYR A 51 -12.18 5.70 -7.08
CA TYR A 51 -11.22 6.76 -6.78
C TYR A 51 -11.32 7.28 -5.33
N ARG A 52 -12.55 7.54 -4.87
CA ARG A 52 -12.81 8.00 -3.49
C ARG A 52 -12.35 7.03 -2.41
N HIS A 53 -12.43 5.72 -2.68
CA HIS A 53 -11.99 4.70 -1.73
C HIS A 53 -10.46 4.62 -1.69
N HIS A 54 -9.81 4.73 -2.85
CA HIS A 54 -8.34 4.76 -2.96
C HIS A 54 -7.74 5.98 -2.24
N GLU A 55 -8.27 7.19 -2.48
CA GLU A 55 -7.79 8.42 -1.83
C GLU A 55 -7.96 8.36 -0.31
N ARG A 56 -9.13 7.93 0.17
CA ARG A 56 -9.37 7.76 1.62
C ARG A 56 -8.41 6.76 2.25
N LEU A 57 -8.15 5.64 1.58
CA LEU A 57 -7.21 4.63 2.06
C LEU A 57 -5.78 5.18 2.12
N CYS A 58 -5.31 5.85 1.07
CA CYS A 58 -3.98 6.45 1.03
C CYS A 58 -3.81 7.55 2.10
N MET A 59 -4.78 8.44 2.24
CA MET A 59 -4.74 9.54 3.23
C MET A 59 -4.75 9.02 4.67
N SER A 60 -5.58 8.01 4.97
CA SER A 60 -5.61 7.41 6.31
C SER A 60 -4.30 6.72 6.70
N LEU A 61 -3.64 6.04 5.75
CA LEU A 61 -2.33 5.45 5.98
C LEU A 61 -1.25 6.53 6.21
N LYS A 62 -1.24 7.59 5.39
CA LYS A 62 -0.31 8.73 5.53
C LYS A 62 -0.49 9.45 6.87
N ALA A 63 -1.73 9.74 7.27
CA ALA A 63 -2.02 10.41 8.54
C ALA A 63 -1.48 9.61 9.73
N LYS A 64 -1.62 8.28 9.70
CA LYS A 64 -1.15 7.41 10.78
C LYS A 64 0.37 7.33 10.89
N VAL A 65 1.09 7.50 9.78
CA VAL A 65 2.56 7.64 9.79
C VAL A 65 2.97 8.96 10.45
N LEU A 66 2.27 10.05 10.14
CA LEU A 66 2.53 11.36 10.74
C LEU A 66 2.25 11.36 12.25
N GLU A 67 1.10 10.80 12.67
CA GLU A 67 0.72 10.64 14.07
C GLU A 67 1.79 9.88 14.88
N ARG A 68 2.32 8.78 14.34
CA ARG A 68 3.38 8.03 15.01
C ARG A 68 4.69 8.82 15.11
N ARG A 69 5.01 9.63 14.11
CA ARG A 69 6.22 10.48 14.12
C ARG A 69 6.11 11.57 15.19
N THR A 70 4.92 12.13 15.42
CA THR A 70 4.70 13.14 16.47
C THR A 70 4.65 12.56 17.87
N SER A 71 4.16 11.32 18.04
CA SER A 71 4.10 10.62 19.33
C SER A 71 5.44 10.01 19.79
N GLY A 72 6.50 10.09 18.98
CA GLY A 72 7.84 9.62 19.33
C GLY A 72 8.70 10.65 20.07
N TRP A 73 8.09 11.76 20.50
CA TRP A 73 8.67 12.79 21.38
C TRP A 73 7.88 12.79 22.69
N ASP A 74 7.98 11.70 23.45
CA ASP A 74 7.65 11.57 24.87
C ASP A 74 8.71 10.64 25.50
#